data_AF-A0A6G3D745-F1
#
_entry.id   AF-A0A6G3D745-F1
#
_cell.length_a   1.000
_cell.length_b   1.000
_cell.length_c   1.000
_cell.angle_alpha   90.00
_cell.angle_beta   90.00
_cell.angle_gamma   90.00
#
_symmetry.space_group_name_H-M   'P 1'
#
loop_
_entity.id
_entity.type
_entity.pdbx_description
1 polymer ?
#
loop_
_entity_poly.entity_id
_entity_poly.type
_entity_poly.pdbx_seq_one_letter_code
_entity_poly.pdbx_strand_id
1 'polypeptide(L)'
;WGLWTGEHGMGAGLDPAAVQRIADLGLTPLGARENLALLDLALHDTAAVSVPVRLNTRALQQRAATLPAVLRGLIRTPARRASAGSGPGALSVEQSLAQHLAALPAPDRADALLGLVRNHVAAVLRHSDADAISPQRPFSDIGFDSLGAVELRNRLNSATGLRLPATLIFDYPNPKALAEHIGSKLMAVEPAVPRKPAVPRTPADEPIAIVSMACRYPGGVTSPEDLWDLVSQGRDAVSFFPDDRGWDTDALYDPRPGTSGKTSTREGGFLYDAADFDPEFFGISPREAQAMDPQQRLLLETAWEAFERAGIDPQSRHGSDAGVFAGVMYHDWSTRLTDVPEEVAGYLGNGGLASVVSGRVAYALGLEGPAVTVDTACSSSL
;
A
#
# COMPACT_ATOMS: atom_id res chain seq x y z
N TRP A 1 -19.09 -4.22 9.94
CA TRP A 1 -17.72 -4.66 9.56
C TRP A 1 -17.84 -6.00 8.84
N GLY A 2 -17.06 -6.26 7.78
CA GLY A 2 -17.24 -7.43 6.90
C GLY A 2 -18.07 -7.16 5.63
N LEU A 3 -18.24 -8.16 4.77
CA LEU A 3 -18.95 -8.07 3.49
C LEU A 3 -20.44 -7.76 3.69
N TRP A 4 -20.94 -6.74 2.98
CA TRP A 4 -22.37 -6.47 2.84
C TRP A 4 -22.89 -7.26 1.64
N THR A 5 -23.84 -8.16 1.86
CA THR A 5 -24.42 -8.94 0.76
C THR A 5 -25.39 -8.10 -0.05
N GLY A 6 -25.37 -8.28 -1.38
CA GLY A 6 -26.21 -7.56 -2.33
C GLY A 6 -25.63 -7.59 -3.74
N GLU A 7 -26.38 -7.07 -4.71
CA GLU A 7 -25.99 -6.99 -6.12
C GLU A 7 -25.17 -5.72 -6.45
N HIS A 8 -24.89 -4.88 -5.45
CA HIS A 8 -24.25 -3.57 -5.63
C HIS A 8 -23.13 -3.33 -4.59
N GLY A 9 -22.15 -2.47 -4.95
CA GLY A 9 -21.02 -2.11 -4.10
C GLY A 9 -19.79 -3.02 -4.25
N MET A 10 -18.80 -2.87 -3.37
CA MET A 10 -17.50 -3.58 -3.45
C MET A 10 -17.60 -5.12 -3.44
N GLY A 11 -18.74 -5.67 -3.00
CA GLY A 11 -19.01 -7.11 -2.97
C GLY A 11 -19.65 -7.69 -4.23
N ALA A 12 -20.14 -6.84 -5.15
CA ALA A 12 -20.99 -7.26 -6.27
C ALA A 12 -20.27 -8.17 -7.28
N GLY A 13 -18.96 -8.01 -7.44
CA GLY A 13 -18.13 -8.80 -8.34
C GLY A 13 -17.49 -10.04 -7.72
N LEU A 14 -17.78 -10.35 -6.44
CA LEU A 14 -17.18 -11.51 -5.79
C LEU A 14 -17.79 -12.80 -6.31
N ASP A 15 -16.93 -13.68 -6.82
CA ASP A 15 -17.35 -15.03 -7.20
C ASP A 15 -17.77 -15.85 -5.95
N PRO A 16 -18.50 -16.96 -6.14
CA PRO A 16 -18.91 -17.82 -5.02
C PRO A 16 -17.74 -18.36 -4.20
N ALA A 17 -16.53 -18.51 -4.79
CA ALA A 17 -15.36 -18.98 -4.08
C ALA A 17 -14.82 -17.91 -3.11
N ALA A 18 -14.82 -16.64 -3.52
CA ALA A 18 -14.41 -15.49 -2.71
C ALA A 18 -15.37 -15.26 -1.55
N VAL A 19 -16.68 -15.37 -1.79
CA VAL A 19 -17.69 -15.31 -0.71
C VAL A 19 -17.48 -16.45 0.29
N GLN A 20 -17.19 -17.66 -0.20
CA GLN A 20 -16.89 -18.80 0.67
C GLN A 20 -15.58 -18.60 1.46
N ARG A 21 -14.53 -18.01 0.86
CA ARG A 21 -13.28 -17.67 1.57
C ARG A 21 -13.57 -16.76 2.77
N ILE A 22 -14.42 -15.74 2.60
CA ILE A 22 -14.83 -14.85 3.69
C ILE A 22 -15.56 -15.62 4.80
N ALA A 23 -16.47 -16.53 4.43
CA ALA A 23 -17.16 -17.38 5.39
C ALA A 23 -16.21 -18.31 6.17
N ASP A 24 -15.21 -18.87 5.49
CA ASP A 24 -14.18 -19.74 6.08
C ASP A 24 -13.27 -18.95 7.06
N LEU A 25 -13.22 -17.62 6.96
CA LEU A 25 -12.54 -16.79 7.96
C LEU A 25 -13.27 -16.73 9.31
N GLY A 26 -14.50 -17.23 9.37
CA GLY A 26 -15.38 -17.10 10.53
C GLY A 26 -16.18 -15.81 10.56
N LEU A 27 -16.24 -15.09 9.44
CA LEU A 27 -17.08 -13.91 9.26
C LEU A 27 -18.30 -14.29 8.43
N THR A 28 -19.49 -14.16 8.99
CA THR A 28 -20.73 -14.36 8.23
C THR A 28 -21.14 -13.03 7.60
N PRO A 29 -21.24 -12.93 6.27
CA PRO A 29 -21.73 -11.73 5.61
C PRO A 29 -23.13 -11.34 6.08
N LEU A 30 -23.42 -10.05 6.10
CA LEU A 30 -24.69 -9.47 6.54
C LEU A 30 -25.34 -8.71 5.40
N GLY A 31 -26.66 -8.78 5.26
CA GLY A 31 -27.38 -7.97 4.29
C GLY A 31 -27.40 -6.48 4.65
N ALA A 32 -27.60 -5.61 3.67
CA ALA A 32 -27.68 -4.16 3.90
C ALA A 32 -28.70 -3.77 4.98
N ARG A 33 -29.89 -4.36 4.93
CA ARG A 33 -30.94 -4.14 5.93
C ARG A 33 -30.51 -4.57 7.34
N GLU A 34 -29.79 -5.67 7.47
CA GLU A 34 -29.30 -6.15 8.77
C GLU A 34 -28.21 -5.24 9.33
N ASN A 35 -27.28 -4.79 8.49
CA ASN A 35 -26.22 -3.88 8.92
C ASN A 35 -26.77 -2.51 9.34
N LEU A 36 -27.74 -1.96 8.60
CA LEU A 36 -28.38 -0.70 8.98
C LEU A 36 -29.12 -0.81 10.31
N ALA A 37 -29.85 -1.91 10.55
CA ALA A 37 -30.48 -2.15 11.85
C ALA A 37 -29.44 -2.28 13.00
N LEU A 38 -28.29 -2.89 12.74
CA LEU A 38 -27.20 -2.97 13.72
C LEU A 38 -26.51 -1.62 13.96
N LEU A 39 -26.43 -0.76 12.95
CA LEU A 39 -25.96 0.61 13.09
C LEU A 39 -26.91 1.42 13.98
N ASP A 40 -28.22 1.33 13.75
CA ASP A 40 -29.23 1.97 14.60
C ASP A 40 -29.08 1.54 16.06
N LEU A 41 -28.85 0.25 16.31
CA LEU A 41 -28.59 -0.25 17.67
C LEU A 41 -27.29 0.29 18.26
N ALA A 42 -26.20 0.35 17.47
CA ALA A 42 -24.91 0.85 17.92
C ALA A 42 -24.95 2.35 18.28
N LEU A 43 -25.76 3.15 17.60
CA LEU A 43 -25.95 4.58 17.91
C LEU A 43 -26.63 4.83 19.27
N HIS A 44 -27.35 3.82 19.79
CA HIS A 44 -28.02 3.88 21.10
C HIS A 44 -27.25 3.11 22.19
N ASP A 45 -26.10 2.55 21.85
CA ASP A 45 -25.22 1.85 22.80
C ASP A 45 -24.37 2.86 23.59
N THR A 46 -24.01 2.50 24.82
CA THR A 46 -23.17 3.31 25.71
C THR A 46 -21.70 2.88 25.70
N ALA A 47 -21.37 1.78 25.01
CA ALA A 47 -20.00 1.34 24.82
C ALA A 47 -19.20 2.34 23.96
N ALA A 48 -17.94 2.61 24.35
CA ALA A 48 -17.08 3.56 23.65
C ALA A 48 -16.73 3.16 22.21
N VAL A 49 -16.76 1.85 21.90
CA VAL A 49 -16.49 1.30 20.57
C VAL A 49 -17.36 0.07 20.34
N SER A 50 -18.31 0.15 19.41
CA SER A 50 -19.16 -0.97 19.01
C SER A 50 -18.93 -1.35 17.55
N VAL A 51 -18.70 -2.63 17.29
CA VAL A 51 -18.45 -3.17 15.95
C VAL A 51 -19.52 -4.20 15.60
N PRO A 52 -20.43 -3.90 14.65
CA PRO A 52 -21.40 -4.89 14.19
C PRO A 52 -20.69 -5.92 13.32
N VAL A 53 -20.60 -7.15 13.85
CA VAL A 53 -20.00 -8.30 13.17
C VAL A 53 -20.76 -9.58 13.54
N ARG A 54 -21.03 -10.44 12.54
CA ARG A 54 -21.59 -11.77 12.77
C ARG A 54 -20.49 -12.80 12.62
N LEU A 55 -20.22 -13.52 13.71
CA LEU A 55 -19.15 -14.51 13.77
C LEU A 55 -19.69 -15.93 13.64
N ASN A 56 -19.07 -16.72 12.78
CA ASN A 56 -19.26 -18.16 12.71
C ASN A 56 -18.24 -18.85 13.62
N THR A 57 -18.63 -19.08 14.88
CA THR A 57 -17.76 -19.68 15.90
C THR A 57 -17.28 -21.09 15.55
N ARG A 58 -18.03 -21.84 14.72
CA ARG A 58 -17.62 -23.17 14.24
C ARG A 58 -16.46 -23.07 13.24
N ALA A 59 -16.54 -22.14 12.29
CA ALA A 59 -15.45 -21.86 11.35
C ALA A 59 -14.21 -21.31 12.09
N LEU A 60 -14.40 -20.46 13.11
CA LEU A 60 -13.32 -20.01 13.98
C LEU A 60 -12.66 -21.18 14.73
N GLN A 61 -13.44 -22.12 15.28
CA GLN A 61 -12.91 -23.31 15.97
C GLN A 61 -12.06 -24.18 15.05
N GLN A 62 -12.44 -24.36 13.78
CA GLN A 62 -11.66 -25.11 12.79
C GLN A 62 -10.28 -24.47 12.52
N ARG A 63 -10.14 -23.16 12.79
CA ARG A 63 -8.90 -22.39 12.61
C ARG A 63 -8.20 -22.04 13.92
N ALA A 64 -8.54 -22.71 15.03
CA ALA A 64 -8.03 -22.38 16.36
C ALA A 64 -6.51 -22.23 16.44
N ALA A 65 -5.74 -23.02 15.68
CA ALA A 65 -4.28 -22.97 15.64
C ALA A 65 -3.72 -21.69 15.01
N THR A 66 -4.46 -21.06 14.09
CA THR A 66 -4.03 -19.89 13.32
C THR A 66 -4.81 -18.62 13.68
N LEU A 67 -5.71 -18.68 14.67
CA LEU A 67 -6.48 -17.52 15.10
C LEU A 67 -5.63 -16.46 15.82
N PRO A 68 -5.81 -15.16 15.48
CA PRO A 68 -5.27 -14.03 16.22
C PRO A 68 -5.68 -14.08 17.70
N ALA A 69 -4.79 -13.61 18.59
CA ALA A 69 -4.99 -13.67 20.04
C ALA A 69 -6.32 -13.03 20.49
N VAL A 70 -6.71 -11.91 19.87
CA VAL A 70 -7.97 -11.19 20.17
C VAL A 70 -9.22 -12.03 19.91
N LEU A 71 -9.18 -12.99 18.99
CA LEU A 71 -10.33 -13.84 18.64
C LEU A 71 -10.37 -15.16 19.41
N ARG A 72 -9.29 -15.53 20.13
CA ARG A 72 -9.24 -16.81 20.86
C ARG A 72 -10.23 -16.87 22.01
N GLY A 73 -10.53 -15.72 22.64
CA GLY A 73 -11.54 -15.64 23.71
C GLY A 73 -12.97 -15.93 23.25
N LEU A 74 -13.22 -15.95 21.94
CA LEU A 74 -14.55 -16.16 21.34
C LEU A 74 -14.87 -17.63 21.06
N ILE A 75 -13.89 -18.53 21.23
CA ILE A 75 -14.06 -19.97 21.00
C ILE A 75 -13.62 -20.78 22.22
N ARG A 76 -14.34 -21.89 22.50
CA ARG A 76 -13.86 -22.90 23.44
C ARG A 76 -12.88 -23.82 22.70
N THR A 77 -11.58 -23.61 22.89
CA THR A 77 -10.58 -24.60 22.49
C THR A 77 -10.61 -25.78 23.47
N PRO A 78 -10.84 -27.03 23.02
CA PRO A 78 -10.64 -28.17 23.89
C PRO A 78 -9.17 -28.20 24.34
N ALA A 79 -8.94 -28.35 25.64
CA ALA A 79 -7.61 -28.45 26.21
C ALA A 79 -6.91 -29.67 25.60
N ARG A 80 -6.10 -29.44 24.56
CA ARG A 80 -5.26 -30.48 23.98
C ARG A 80 -4.20 -30.77 25.04
N ARG A 81 -4.31 -31.92 25.73
CA ARG A 81 -3.18 -32.51 26.44
C ARG A 81 -2.04 -32.55 25.44
N ALA A 82 -1.04 -31.70 25.65
CA ALA A 82 0.20 -31.76 24.91
C ALA A 82 0.80 -33.14 25.21
N SER A 83 0.70 -34.06 24.25
CA SER A 83 1.63 -35.18 24.21
C SER A 83 3.00 -34.56 24.00
N ALA A 84 3.80 -34.51 25.06
CA ALA A 84 5.23 -34.29 24.99
C ALA A 84 5.82 -35.39 24.11
N GLY A 85 5.97 -35.09 22.83
CA GLY A 85 6.46 -35.98 21.79
C GLY A 85 7.35 -35.19 20.84
N SER A 86 8.27 -34.42 21.38
CA SER A 86 9.38 -33.82 20.65
C SER A 86 10.64 -34.29 21.36
N GLY A 87 11.20 -35.40 20.89
CA GLY A 87 12.52 -35.83 21.34
C GLY A 87 13.57 -34.76 21.00
N PRO A 88 14.68 -34.68 21.75
CA PRO A 88 15.79 -33.81 21.39
C PRO A 88 16.37 -34.30 20.05
N GLY A 89 16.06 -33.60 18.94
CA GLY A 89 16.56 -33.96 17.60
C GLY A 89 15.61 -33.73 16.43
N ALA A 90 14.35 -33.33 16.62
CA ALA A 90 13.46 -33.00 15.51
C ALA A 90 13.83 -31.62 14.92
N LEU A 91 14.28 -31.61 13.66
CA LEU A 91 14.59 -30.39 12.89
C LEU A 91 13.33 -29.53 12.74
N SER A 92 13.49 -28.20 12.76
CA SER A 92 12.40 -27.30 12.41
C SER A 92 11.97 -27.53 10.95
N VAL A 93 10.73 -27.15 10.59
CA VAL A 93 10.24 -27.23 9.20
C VAL A 93 11.20 -26.52 8.23
N GLU A 94 11.71 -25.36 8.66
CA GLU A 94 12.72 -24.58 7.96
C GLU A 94 14.03 -25.36 7.77
N GLN A 95 14.57 -25.96 8.84
CA GLN A 95 15.81 -26.74 8.78
C GLN A 95 15.69 -28.00 7.92
N SER A 96 14.52 -28.67 7.96
CA SER A 96 14.23 -29.84 7.13
C SER A 96 14.15 -29.46 5.64
N LEU A 97 13.46 -28.37 5.31
CA LEU A 97 13.35 -27.86 3.95
C LEU A 97 14.70 -27.34 3.42
N ALA A 98 15.46 -26.62 4.24
CA ALA A 98 16.78 -26.13 3.89
C ALA A 98 17.77 -27.28 3.64
N GLN A 99 17.74 -28.36 4.43
CA GLN A 99 18.55 -29.55 4.20
C GLN A 99 18.16 -30.29 2.92
N HIS A 100 16.86 -30.43 2.64
CA HIS A 100 16.38 -31.03 1.40
C HIS A 100 16.83 -30.22 0.17
N LEU A 101 16.70 -28.90 0.22
CA LEU A 101 17.17 -28.01 -0.85
C LEU A 101 18.69 -28.03 -0.97
N ALA A 102 19.45 -28.07 0.12
CA ALA A 102 20.92 -28.12 0.08
C ALA A 102 21.47 -29.40 -0.59
N ALA A 103 20.70 -30.50 -0.57
CA ALA A 103 21.05 -31.76 -1.23
C ALA A 103 20.80 -31.77 -2.75
N LEU A 104 20.10 -30.77 -3.29
CA LEU A 104 19.80 -30.65 -4.72
C LEU A 104 20.84 -29.76 -5.45
N PRO A 105 21.16 -30.06 -6.72
CA PRO A 105 21.89 -29.14 -7.60
C PRO A 105 21.19 -27.78 -7.73
N ALA A 106 21.96 -26.72 -7.99
CA ALA A 106 21.45 -25.35 -8.11
C ALA A 106 20.20 -25.16 -9.02
N PRO A 107 20.14 -25.74 -10.24
CA PRO A 107 18.95 -25.63 -11.08
C PRO A 107 17.73 -26.35 -10.47
N ASP A 108 17.93 -27.56 -9.96
CA ASP A 108 16.86 -28.38 -9.36
C ASP A 108 16.28 -27.75 -8.08
N ARG A 109 17.09 -26.95 -7.36
CA ARG A 109 16.62 -26.15 -6.21
C ARG A 109 15.65 -25.06 -6.62
N ALA A 110 15.96 -24.34 -7.70
CA ALA A 110 15.12 -23.26 -8.19
C ALA A 110 13.76 -23.80 -8.66
N ASP A 111 13.77 -24.94 -9.36
CA ASP A 111 12.55 -25.61 -9.82
C ASP A 111 11.71 -26.16 -8.65
N ALA A 112 12.36 -26.74 -7.62
CA ALA A 112 11.65 -27.22 -6.43
C ALA A 112 10.98 -26.08 -5.65
N LEU A 113 11.66 -24.94 -5.49
CA LEU A 113 11.10 -23.75 -4.83
C LEU A 113 9.98 -23.12 -5.65
N LEU A 114 10.14 -23.03 -6.97
CA LEU A 114 9.12 -22.53 -7.87
C LEU A 114 7.88 -23.44 -7.84
N GLY A 115 8.06 -24.76 -7.84
CA GLY A 115 6.99 -25.74 -7.69
C GLY A 115 6.24 -25.58 -6.36
N LEU A 116 6.96 -25.38 -5.26
CA LEU A 116 6.36 -25.12 -3.94
C LEU A 116 5.48 -23.85 -3.96
N VAL A 117 5.99 -22.75 -4.51
CA VAL A 117 5.22 -21.50 -4.60
C VAL A 117 3.98 -21.69 -5.49
N ARG A 118 4.14 -22.27 -6.68
CA ARG A 118 3.03 -22.53 -7.62
C ARG A 118 1.95 -23.43 -7.02
N ASN A 119 2.34 -24.45 -6.25
CA ASN A 119 1.40 -25.32 -5.52
C ASN A 119 0.56 -24.54 -4.51
N HIS A 120 1.18 -23.65 -3.72
CA HIS A 120 0.45 -22.85 -2.76
C HIS A 120 -0.41 -21.77 -3.42
N VAL A 121 0.04 -21.18 -4.52
CA VAL A 121 -0.73 -20.23 -5.34
C VAL A 121 -1.97 -20.92 -5.92
N ALA A 122 -1.79 -22.09 -6.54
CA ALA A 122 -2.89 -22.89 -7.07
C ALA A 122 -3.90 -23.27 -5.97
N ALA A 123 -3.41 -23.66 -4.80
CA ALA A 123 -4.28 -24.04 -3.69
C ALA A 123 -5.08 -22.87 -3.08
N VAL A 124 -4.56 -21.63 -3.14
CA VAL A 124 -5.30 -20.41 -2.74
C VAL A 124 -6.37 -20.08 -3.78
N LEU A 125 -6.02 -20.17 -5.06
CA LEU A 125 -6.92 -19.93 -6.18
C LEU A 125 -7.89 -21.11 -6.45
N ARG A 126 -7.76 -22.20 -5.70
CA ARG A 126 -8.49 -23.47 -5.89
C ARG A 126 -8.33 -24.09 -7.28
N HIS A 127 -7.20 -23.85 -7.92
CA HIS A 127 -6.79 -24.63 -9.09
C HIS A 127 -6.29 -26.00 -8.63
N SER A 128 -6.76 -27.04 -9.30
CA SER A 128 -6.34 -28.43 -9.07
C SER A 128 -4.95 -28.73 -9.62
N ASP A 129 -4.42 -27.86 -10.48
CA ASP A 129 -3.12 -28.03 -11.13
C ASP A 129 -2.25 -26.78 -10.93
N ALA A 130 -1.04 -26.99 -10.42
CA ALA A 130 -0.04 -25.93 -10.24
C ALA A 130 0.62 -25.53 -11.55
N ASP A 131 0.59 -26.39 -12.58
CA ASP A 131 1.15 -26.09 -13.89
C ASP A 131 0.31 -25.07 -14.68
N ALA A 132 -0.95 -24.87 -14.28
CA ALA A 132 -1.80 -23.79 -14.79
C ALA A 132 -1.32 -22.38 -14.35
N ILE A 133 -0.48 -22.29 -13.32
CA ILE A 133 0.02 -21.00 -12.80
C ILE A 133 1.29 -20.61 -13.57
N SER A 134 1.24 -19.53 -14.36
CA SER A 134 2.43 -19.05 -15.07
C SER A 134 3.50 -18.51 -14.09
N PRO A 135 4.78 -18.93 -14.19
CA PRO A 135 5.85 -18.50 -13.29
C PRO A 135 6.14 -16.99 -13.28
N GLN A 136 5.91 -16.31 -14.40
CA GLN A 136 6.25 -14.89 -14.58
C GLN A 136 5.04 -13.97 -14.57
N ARG A 137 3.82 -14.52 -14.56
CA ARG A 137 2.61 -13.70 -14.60
C ARG A 137 2.40 -13.01 -13.24
N PRO A 138 2.11 -11.69 -13.21
CA PRO A 138 1.86 -10.98 -11.97
C PRO A 138 0.70 -11.58 -11.16
N PHE A 139 0.80 -11.53 -9.83
CA PHE A 139 -0.27 -11.99 -8.93
C PHE A 139 -1.59 -11.24 -9.16
N SER A 140 -1.53 -9.93 -9.42
CA SER A 140 -2.68 -9.09 -9.75
C SER A 140 -3.50 -9.64 -10.93
N ASP A 141 -2.83 -10.23 -11.91
CA ASP A 141 -3.43 -10.65 -13.17
C ASP A 141 -4.03 -12.05 -13.11
N ILE A 142 -3.76 -12.80 -12.03
CA ILE A 142 -4.26 -14.16 -11.80
C ILE A 142 -5.29 -14.23 -10.67
N GLY A 143 -5.87 -13.09 -10.29
CA GLY A 143 -7.01 -13.01 -9.36
C GLY A 143 -6.62 -13.01 -7.88
N PHE A 144 -5.39 -12.62 -7.53
CA PHE A 144 -5.04 -12.35 -6.14
C PHE A 144 -5.59 -11.01 -5.68
N ASP A 145 -6.42 -11.06 -4.63
CA ASP A 145 -6.88 -9.89 -3.87
C ASP A 145 -6.08 -9.73 -2.56
N SER A 146 -6.38 -8.67 -1.79
CA SER A 146 -5.75 -8.41 -0.49
C SER A 146 -5.92 -9.55 0.53
N LEU A 147 -6.93 -10.41 0.37
CA LEU A 147 -7.18 -11.55 1.26
C LEU A 147 -6.39 -12.79 0.82
N GLY A 148 -6.33 -13.06 -0.48
CA GLY A 148 -5.51 -14.11 -1.08
C GLY A 148 -4.03 -13.92 -0.77
N ALA A 149 -3.55 -12.67 -0.77
CA ALA A 149 -2.20 -12.30 -0.34
C ALA A 149 -1.85 -12.83 1.07
N VAL A 150 -2.75 -12.58 2.03
CA VAL A 150 -2.58 -12.99 3.42
C VAL A 150 -2.68 -14.51 3.57
N GLU A 151 -3.57 -15.16 2.82
CA GLU A 151 -3.70 -16.62 2.83
C GLU A 151 -2.45 -17.31 2.27
N LEU A 152 -1.93 -16.85 1.12
CA LEU A 152 -0.70 -17.36 0.54
C LEU A 152 0.47 -17.20 1.50
N ARG A 153 0.63 -16.02 2.11
CA ARG A 153 1.64 -15.77 3.15
C ARG A 153 1.52 -16.75 4.33
N ASN A 154 0.30 -17.00 4.82
CA ASN A 154 0.08 -17.97 5.90
C ASN A 154 0.52 -19.38 5.51
N ARG A 155 0.14 -19.82 4.31
CA ARG A 155 0.49 -21.16 3.78
C ARG A 155 2.00 -21.30 3.59
N LEU A 156 2.65 -20.30 2.99
CA LEU A 156 4.10 -20.29 2.80
C LEU A 156 4.86 -20.26 4.13
N ASN A 157 4.44 -19.48 5.12
CA ASN A 157 5.04 -19.52 6.46
C ASN A 157 4.93 -20.91 7.10
N SER A 158 3.78 -21.58 6.95
CA SER A 158 3.62 -22.95 7.46
C SER A 158 4.48 -23.97 6.71
N ALA A 159 4.65 -23.83 5.40
CA ALA A 159 5.42 -24.75 4.57
C ALA A 159 6.94 -24.56 4.66
N THR A 160 7.38 -23.31 4.86
CA THR A 160 8.81 -22.96 4.86
C THR A 160 9.37 -22.72 6.25
N GLY A 161 8.53 -22.51 7.26
CA GLY A 161 8.94 -22.09 8.60
C GLY A 161 9.38 -20.62 8.71
N LEU A 162 9.45 -19.90 7.58
CA LEU A 162 9.85 -18.49 7.53
C LEU A 162 8.80 -17.56 8.17
N ARG A 163 9.24 -16.35 8.52
CA ARG A 163 8.37 -15.22 8.88
C ARG A 163 8.28 -14.23 7.71
N LEU A 164 7.39 -14.51 6.77
CA LEU A 164 7.17 -13.66 5.60
C LEU A 164 6.20 -12.51 5.92
N PRO A 165 6.47 -11.28 5.45
CA PRO A 165 5.62 -10.09 5.66
C PRO A 165 4.31 -10.19 4.86
N ALA A 166 3.30 -9.41 5.25
CA ALA A 166 2.01 -9.38 4.53
C ALA A 166 2.10 -8.67 3.17
N THR A 167 3.15 -7.87 2.94
CA THR A 167 3.45 -7.15 1.69
C THR A 167 4.13 -8.01 0.62
N LEU A 168 4.44 -9.27 0.93
CA LEU A 168 5.30 -10.15 0.14
C LEU A 168 4.94 -10.24 -1.35
N ILE A 169 3.64 -10.22 -1.69
CA ILE A 169 3.20 -10.32 -3.10
C ILE A 169 3.38 -9.00 -3.87
N PHE A 170 3.55 -7.87 -3.18
CA PHE A 170 3.85 -6.56 -3.78
C PHE A 170 5.35 -6.40 -3.98
N ASP A 171 6.13 -6.84 -2.99
CA ASP A 171 7.59 -6.83 -3.04
C ASP A 171 8.14 -7.83 -4.07
N TYR A 172 7.42 -8.95 -4.29
CA TYR A 172 7.78 -10.01 -5.23
C TYR A 172 6.56 -10.35 -6.11
N PRO A 173 6.38 -9.67 -7.25
CA PRO A 173 5.09 -9.58 -7.93
C PRO A 173 4.65 -10.84 -8.69
N ASN A 174 5.51 -11.87 -8.80
CA ASN A 174 5.20 -13.11 -9.52
C ASN A 174 5.78 -14.35 -8.81
N PRO A 175 5.29 -15.57 -9.13
CA PRO A 175 5.74 -16.82 -8.48
C PRO A 175 7.25 -17.06 -8.54
N LYS A 176 7.91 -16.67 -9.64
CA LYS A 176 9.36 -16.82 -9.79
C LYS A 176 10.14 -15.91 -8.85
N ALA A 177 9.84 -14.61 -8.83
CA ALA A 177 10.48 -13.65 -7.94
C ALA A 177 10.29 -14.03 -6.46
N LEU A 178 9.10 -14.55 -6.12
CA LEU A 178 8.80 -15.04 -4.78
C LEU A 178 9.59 -16.30 -4.41
N ALA A 179 9.74 -17.25 -5.34
CA ALA A 179 10.54 -18.45 -5.14
C ALA A 179 12.03 -18.12 -4.93
N GLU A 180 12.57 -17.18 -5.70
CA GLU A 180 13.94 -16.68 -5.55
C GLU A 180 14.15 -16.03 -4.18
N HIS A 181 13.20 -15.20 -3.72
CA HIS A 181 13.25 -14.62 -2.39
C HIS A 181 13.24 -15.68 -1.28
N ILE A 182 12.33 -16.65 -1.33
CA ILE A 182 12.25 -17.74 -0.35
C ILE A 182 13.56 -18.55 -0.35
N GLY A 183 14.11 -18.83 -1.53
CA GLY A 183 15.41 -19.50 -1.67
C GLY A 183 16.54 -18.73 -0.98
N SER A 184 16.61 -17.42 -1.18
CA SER A 184 17.61 -16.57 -0.53
C SER A 184 17.50 -16.59 1.00
N LYS A 185 16.28 -16.69 1.54
CA LYS A 185 16.02 -16.77 2.99
C LYS A 185 16.37 -18.14 3.58
N LEU A 186 16.05 -19.24 2.89
CA LEU A 186 16.28 -20.60 3.36
C LEU A 186 17.75 -21.04 3.25
N MET A 187 18.47 -20.52 2.25
CA MET A 187 19.88 -20.85 2.04
C MET A 187 20.85 -19.99 2.86
N ALA A 188 20.33 -19.02 3.61
CA ALA A 188 21.09 -18.28 4.60
C ALA A 188 21.34 -19.18 5.84
N VAL A 189 22.28 -20.11 5.75
CA VAL A 189 22.72 -20.93 6.89
C VAL A 189 23.63 -20.09 7.82
N GLU A 190 22.97 -19.41 8.78
CA GLU A 190 23.40 -18.78 10.06
C GLU A 190 24.48 -17.67 10.12
N PRO A 191 24.42 -16.73 11.11
CA PRO A 191 23.47 -16.61 12.22
C PRO A 191 22.30 -15.67 11.89
N ALA A 192 21.32 -15.62 12.79
CA ALA A 192 20.25 -14.63 12.80
C ALA A 192 20.77 -13.29 12.31
N VAL A 193 20.22 -12.80 11.19
CA VAL A 193 20.45 -11.43 10.74
C VAL A 193 20.24 -10.57 11.97
N PRO A 194 21.27 -9.89 12.49
CA PRO A 194 21.06 -9.00 13.60
C PRO A 194 19.97 -8.06 13.12
N ARG A 195 18.84 -8.02 13.85
CA ARG A 195 17.88 -6.93 13.73
C ARG A 195 18.72 -5.68 13.54
N LYS A 196 18.67 -5.09 12.33
CA LYS A 196 19.58 -4.02 11.87
C LYS A 196 19.90 -3.19 13.11
N PRO A 197 21.16 -3.18 13.61
CA PRO A 197 21.46 -2.61 14.91
C PRO A 197 20.77 -1.26 14.94
N ALA A 198 19.92 -1.04 15.95
CA ALA A 198 19.21 0.22 16.08
C ALA A 198 20.27 1.30 15.86
N VAL A 199 20.08 2.11 14.82
CA VAL A 199 21.02 3.18 14.46
C VAL A 199 21.37 3.84 15.80
N PRO A 200 22.66 3.88 16.19
CA PRO A 200 23.04 4.44 17.48
C PRO A 200 22.32 5.77 17.57
N ARG A 201 21.50 5.97 18.61
CA ARG A 201 20.74 7.21 18.78
C ARG A 201 21.75 8.33 18.64
N THR A 202 21.70 9.04 17.52
CA THR A 202 22.58 10.17 17.35
C THR A 202 22.23 11.16 18.46
N PRO A 203 23.24 11.89 18.97
CA PRO A 203 22.99 12.92 19.96
C PRO A 203 21.80 13.76 19.49
N ALA A 204 20.89 14.13 20.40
CA ALA A 204 19.69 14.88 20.03
C ALA A 204 20.01 16.20 19.28
N ASP A 205 21.28 16.66 19.40
CA ASP A 205 21.80 17.88 18.82
C ASP A 205 22.71 17.65 17.60
N GLU A 206 22.65 16.48 16.94
CA GLU A 206 23.37 16.28 15.68
C GLU A 206 22.79 17.19 14.58
N PRO A 207 23.61 18.06 13.93
CA PRO A 207 23.14 18.89 12.83
C PRO A 207 22.72 18.06 11.62
N ILE A 208 21.55 18.37 11.04
CA ILE A 208 21.06 17.76 9.80
C ILE A 208 21.52 18.59 8.60
N ALA A 209 22.20 17.94 7.65
CA ALA A 209 22.61 18.58 6.41
C ALA A 209 21.48 18.56 5.38
N ILE A 210 21.10 19.73 4.86
CA ILE A 210 20.28 19.85 3.66
C ILE A 210 21.23 19.77 2.46
N VAL A 211 21.25 18.62 1.80
CA VAL A 211 22.21 18.34 0.71
C VAL A 211 21.72 18.77 -0.67
N SER A 212 20.41 18.93 -0.86
CA SER A 212 19.79 19.41 -2.09
C SER A 212 18.36 19.88 -1.85
N MET A 213 17.79 20.56 -2.85
CA MET A 213 16.41 21.05 -2.87
C MET A 213 15.89 21.02 -4.31
N ALA A 214 14.58 20.79 -4.47
CA ALA A 214 13.83 20.95 -5.71
C ALA A 214 12.44 21.49 -5.36
N CYS A 215 11.82 22.27 -6.25
CA CYS A 215 10.55 22.92 -5.93
C CYS A 215 9.76 23.36 -7.17
N ARG A 216 8.45 23.53 -6.98
CA ARG A 216 7.54 24.21 -7.92
C ARG A 216 6.77 25.28 -7.15
N TYR A 217 6.81 26.52 -7.63
CA TYR A 217 6.07 27.65 -7.04
C TYR A 217 5.36 28.48 -8.13
N PRO A 218 4.34 29.29 -7.76
CA PRO A 218 3.70 30.22 -8.68
C PRO A 218 4.69 31.17 -9.37
N GLY A 219 4.29 31.74 -10.51
CA GLY A 219 5.12 32.66 -11.29
C GLY A 219 6.18 31.98 -12.17
N GLY A 220 5.95 30.71 -12.53
CA GLY A 220 6.85 29.94 -13.41
C GLY A 220 8.14 29.46 -12.73
N VAL A 221 8.14 29.36 -11.40
CA VAL A 221 9.30 28.90 -10.63
C VAL A 221 9.36 27.38 -10.67
N THR A 222 10.38 26.85 -11.35
CA THR A 222 10.60 25.40 -11.48
C THR A 222 11.86 24.91 -10.76
N SER A 223 12.65 25.82 -10.19
CA SER A 223 13.88 25.49 -9.45
C SER A 223 14.12 26.39 -8.23
N PRO A 224 14.97 25.97 -7.27
CA PRO A 224 15.40 26.84 -6.17
C PRO A 224 16.07 28.14 -6.64
N GLU A 225 16.75 28.11 -7.79
CA GLU A 225 17.35 29.28 -8.43
C GLU A 225 16.27 30.27 -8.91
N ASP A 226 15.21 29.78 -9.57
CA ASP A 226 14.10 30.64 -10.00
C ASP A 226 13.36 31.25 -8.80
N LEU A 227 13.23 30.48 -7.70
CA LEU A 227 12.65 30.96 -6.46
C LEU A 227 13.50 32.12 -5.89
N TRP A 228 14.83 31.93 -5.88
CA TRP A 228 15.75 32.96 -5.42
C TRP A 228 15.64 34.24 -6.28
N ASP A 229 15.58 34.10 -7.60
CA ASP A 229 15.41 35.23 -8.51
C ASP A 229 14.08 35.95 -8.28
N LEU A 230 12.98 35.21 -8.07
CA LEU A 230 11.68 35.78 -7.75
C LEU A 230 11.71 36.60 -6.46
N VAL A 231 12.27 36.03 -5.39
CA VAL A 231 12.32 36.67 -4.06
C VAL A 231 13.29 37.85 -4.05
N SER A 232 14.49 37.69 -4.63
CA SER A 232 15.51 38.75 -4.66
C SER A 232 15.09 39.96 -5.49
N GLN A 233 14.26 39.76 -6.52
CA GLN A 233 13.68 40.82 -7.33
C GLN A 233 12.38 41.40 -6.73
N GLY A 234 11.84 40.79 -5.66
CA GLY A 234 10.59 41.21 -5.04
C GLY A 234 9.37 41.13 -5.98
N ARG A 235 9.34 40.15 -6.89
CA ARG A 235 8.23 39.98 -7.84
C ARG A 235 7.03 39.35 -7.15
N ASP A 236 5.84 39.83 -7.48
CA ASP A 236 4.58 39.22 -7.08
C ASP A 236 4.21 38.08 -8.06
N ALA A 237 3.84 36.92 -7.51
CA ALA A 237 3.49 35.72 -8.26
C ALA A 237 1.98 35.46 -8.28
N VAL A 238 1.17 36.37 -7.73
CA VAL A 238 -0.29 36.31 -7.79
C VAL A 238 -0.76 36.50 -9.22
N SER A 239 -1.66 35.63 -9.66
CA SER A 239 -2.20 35.61 -11.01
C SER A 239 -3.69 35.27 -11.01
N PHE A 240 -4.36 35.45 -12.15
CA PHE A 240 -5.75 35.05 -12.30
C PHE A 240 -5.92 33.52 -12.26
N PHE A 241 -7.12 33.05 -11.95
CA PHE A 241 -7.45 31.62 -12.02
C PHE A 241 -7.08 31.03 -13.40
N PRO A 242 -6.49 29.82 -13.46
CA PRO A 242 -6.22 29.15 -14.72
C PRO A 242 -7.52 28.80 -15.47
N ASP A 243 -7.48 28.82 -16.79
CA ASP A 243 -8.61 28.50 -17.68
C ASP A 243 -8.70 26.99 -18.03
N ASP A 244 -7.73 26.20 -17.58
CA ASP A 244 -7.58 24.77 -17.89
C ASP A 244 -8.08 23.81 -16.77
N ARG A 245 -8.61 24.34 -15.67
CA ARG A 245 -9.07 23.53 -14.51
C ARG A 245 -10.52 23.08 -14.59
N GLY A 246 -11.20 23.41 -15.68
CA GLY A 246 -12.63 23.11 -15.85
C GLY A 246 -13.55 23.91 -14.91
N TRP A 247 -13.05 25.02 -14.36
CA TRP A 247 -13.81 25.88 -13.45
C TRP A 247 -14.62 26.90 -14.23
N ASP A 248 -15.91 27.05 -13.90
CA ASP A 248 -16.72 28.17 -14.36
C ASP A 248 -16.40 29.40 -13.49
N THR A 249 -15.31 30.09 -13.82
CA THR A 249 -14.78 31.21 -13.04
C THR A 249 -15.76 32.39 -12.93
N ASP A 250 -16.59 32.58 -13.95
CA ASP A 250 -17.64 33.60 -13.95
C ASP A 250 -18.78 33.23 -13.01
N ALA A 251 -19.22 31.97 -13.02
CA ALA A 251 -20.21 31.49 -12.07
C ALA A 251 -19.65 31.38 -10.65
N LEU A 252 -18.34 31.23 -10.45
CA LEU A 252 -17.76 31.15 -9.09
C LEU A 252 -17.61 32.53 -8.42
N TYR A 253 -17.57 33.62 -9.18
CA TYR A 253 -17.28 34.95 -8.62
C TYR A 253 -18.54 35.71 -8.16
N ASP A 254 -18.51 36.25 -6.93
CA ASP A 254 -19.43 37.31 -6.47
C ASP A 254 -18.62 38.35 -5.68
N PRO A 255 -18.63 39.64 -6.06
CA PRO A 255 -17.87 40.68 -5.36
C PRO A 255 -18.31 40.88 -3.91
N ARG A 256 -19.47 40.35 -3.49
CA ARG A 256 -19.94 40.39 -2.09
C ARG A 256 -19.35 39.22 -1.30
N PRO A 257 -18.50 39.49 -0.29
CA PRO A 257 -17.97 38.45 0.58
C PRO A 257 -19.09 37.70 1.32
N GLY A 258 -18.90 36.40 1.53
CA GLY A 258 -19.84 35.56 2.29
C GLY A 258 -21.03 35.01 1.49
N THR A 259 -21.09 35.24 0.18
CA THR A 259 -22.08 34.60 -0.68
C THR A 259 -21.79 33.10 -0.78
N SER A 260 -22.72 32.26 -0.33
CA SER A 260 -22.54 30.80 -0.29
C SER A 260 -22.18 30.22 -1.67
N GLY A 261 -21.11 29.41 -1.72
CA GLY A 261 -20.63 28.78 -2.95
C GLY A 261 -19.96 29.73 -3.96
N LYS A 262 -19.66 30.98 -3.56
CA LYS A 262 -18.96 31.97 -4.39
C LYS A 262 -17.65 32.38 -3.73
N THR A 263 -16.70 32.82 -4.56
CA THR A 263 -15.48 33.51 -4.15
C THR A 263 -15.57 34.99 -4.47
N SER A 264 -15.01 35.84 -3.59
CA SER A 264 -14.89 37.28 -3.82
C SER A 264 -13.59 37.68 -4.50
N THR A 265 -12.71 36.72 -4.81
CA THR A 265 -11.46 36.93 -5.56
C THR A 265 -11.41 36.03 -6.79
N ARG A 266 -10.70 36.50 -7.83
CA ARG A 266 -10.35 35.73 -9.04
C ARG A 266 -8.83 35.51 -9.17
N GLU A 267 -8.09 35.84 -8.11
CA GLU A 267 -6.63 35.86 -8.10
C GLU A 267 -6.08 34.95 -6.99
N GLY A 268 -4.92 34.36 -7.22
CA GLY A 268 -4.21 33.47 -6.31
C GLY A 268 -2.85 33.06 -6.87
N GLY A 269 -2.10 32.24 -6.12
CA GLY A 269 -0.86 31.64 -6.60
C GLY A 269 -1.14 30.28 -7.23
N PHE A 270 -0.85 30.12 -8.52
CA PHE A 270 -1.12 28.88 -9.25
C PHE A 270 0.13 28.30 -9.92
N LEU A 271 0.20 26.97 -9.91
CA LEU A 271 1.07 26.20 -10.80
C LEU A 271 0.28 25.91 -12.08
N TYR A 272 0.47 26.74 -13.11
CA TYR A 272 -0.26 26.59 -14.38
C TYR A 272 0.01 25.21 -15.01
N ASP A 273 1.26 24.76 -14.97
CA ASP A 273 1.69 23.49 -15.54
C ASP A 273 1.46 22.29 -14.59
N ALA A 274 0.65 22.42 -13.54
CA ALA A 274 0.45 21.32 -12.57
C ALA A 274 -0.22 20.07 -13.16
N ALA A 275 -0.78 20.15 -14.37
CA ALA A 275 -1.31 18.98 -15.08
C ALA A 275 -0.21 18.19 -15.81
N ASP A 276 0.93 18.80 -16.09
CA ASP A 276 2.04 18.21 -16.82
C ASP A 276 2.71 17.13 -15.97
N PHE A 277 3.10 16.04 -16.62
CA PHE A 277 3.77 14.91 -15.99
C PHE A 277 4.37 14.00 -17.07
N ASP A 278 5.54 13.42 -16.80
CA ASP A 278 6.14 12.36 -17.62
C ASP A 278 5.82 10.97 -17.03
N PRO A 279 4.72 10.32 -17.42
CA PRO A 279 4.33 9.05 -16.85
C PRO A 279 5.23 7.89 -17.27
N GLU A 280 5.78 7.93 -18.49
CA GLU A 280 6.61 6.84 -19.03
C GLU A 280 7.93 6.74 -18.25
N PHE A 281 8.53 7.89 -17.91
CA PHE A 281 9.72 7.96 -17.08
C PHE A 281 9.57 7.23 -15.74
N PHE A 282 8.41 7.37 -15.08
CA PHE A 282 8.11 6.71 -13.82
C PHE A 282 7.50 5.30 -13.96
N GLY A 283 7.39 4.76 -15.19
CA GLY A 283 6.77 3.46 -15.44
C GLY A 283 5.27 3.44 -15.15
N ILE A 284 4.60 4.59 -15.23
CA ILE A 284 3.18 4.78 -14.95
C ILE A 284 2.41 4.79 -16.26
N SER A 285 1.29 4.07 -16.31
CA SER A 285 0.45 4.07 -17.51
C SER A 285 -0.27 5.42 -17.69
N PRO A 286 -0.54 5.88 -18.93
CA PRO A 286 -1.29 7.12 -19.16
C PRO A 286 -2.65 7.18 -18.42
N ARG A 287 -3.32 6.03 -18.31
CA ARG A 287 -4.60 5.91 -17.58
C ARG A 287 -4.44 6.11 -16.07
N GLU A 288 -3.38 5.55 -15.49
CA GLU A 288 -3.08 5.78 -14.08
C GLU A 288 -2.70 7.24 -13.83
N ALA A 289 -1.84 7.81 -14.68
CA ALA A 289 -1.40 9.20 -14.57
C ALA A 289 -2.56 10.19 -14.58
N GLN A 290 -3.58 9.95 -15.41
CA GLN A 290 -4.79 10.78 -15.45
C GLN A 290 -5.58 10.73 -14.13
N ALA A 291 -5.57 9.59 -13.45
CA ALA A 291 -6.25 9.40 -12.17
C ALA A 291 -5.44 9.90 -10.97
N MET A 292 -4.15 10.19 -11.15
CA MET A 292 -3.27 10.64 -10.08
C MET A 292 -3.48 12.11 -9.74
N ASP A 293 -3.58 12.41 -8.45
CA ASP A 293 -3.51 13.77 -7.93
C ASP A 293 -2.22 14.46 -8.42
N PRO A 294 -2.29 15.68 -8.99
CA PRO A 294 -1.13 16.49 -9.34
C PRO A 294 -0.05 16.53 -8.25
N GLN A 295 -0.44 16.52 -6.97
CA GLN A 295 0.48 16.50 -5.83
C GLN A 295 1.37 15.24 -5.82
N GLN A 296 0.83 14.08 -6.20
CA GLN A 296 1.62 12.84 -6.31
C GLN A 296 2.61 12.93 -7.47
N ARG A 297 2.19 13.50 -8.60
CA ARG A 297 2.99 13.66 -9.82
C ARG A 297 4.16 14.62 -9.59
N LEU A 298 3.87 15.82 -9.09
CA LEU A 298 4.87 16.83 -8.80
C LEU A 298 5.84 16.39 -7.70
N LEU A 299 5.38 15.63 -6.70
CA LEU A 299 6.29 15.11 -5.68
C LEU A 299 7.24 14.04 -6.24
N LEU A 300 6.80 13.20 -7.19
CA LEU A 300 7.69 12.26 -7.87
C LEU A 300 8.80 12.97 -8.65
N GLU A 301 8.44 13.97 -9.45
CA GLU A 301 9.40 14.78 -10.21
C GLU A 301 10.39 15.50 -9.28
N THR A 302 9.88 16.24 -8.29
CA THR A 302 10.73 17.01 -7.38
C THR A 302 11.60 16.12 -6.49
N ALA A 303 11.11 14.93 -6.10
CA ALA A 303 11.94 13.95 -5.39
C ALA A 303 13.09 13.47 -6.30
N TRP A 304 12.81 13.12 -7.55
CA TRP A 304 13.85 12.70 -8.50
C TRP A 304 14.90 13.81 -8.73
N GLU A 305 14.44 15.04 -9.01
CA GLU A 305 15.30 16.20 -9.20
C GLU A 305 16.18 16.50 -7.97
N ALA A 306 15.64 16.33 -6.76
CA ALA A 306 16.42 16.52 -5.55
C ALA A 306 17.58 15.52 -5.44
N PHE A 307 17.39 14.27 -5.86
CA PHE A 307 18.49 13.28 -5.93
C PHE A 307 19.54 13.68 -6.99
N GLU A 308 19.11 14.05 -8.19
CA GLU A 308 20.02 14.46 -9.26
C GLU A 308 20.84 15.70 -8.88
N ARG A 309 20.19 16.70 -8.26
CA ARG A 309 20.85 17.92 -7.78
C ARG A 309 21.83 17.66 -6.63
N ALA A 310 21.60 16.62 -5.84
CA ALA A 310 22.56 16.15 -4.84
C ALA A 310 23.77 15.44 -5.45
N GLY A 311 23.78 15.18 -6.77
CA GLY A 311 24.77 14.34 -7.43
C GLY A 311 24.66 12.87 -7.00
N ILE A 312 23.47 12.42 -6.59
CA ILE A 312 23.20 11.06 -6.17
C ILE A 312 22.38 10.38 -7.27
N ASP A 313 22.90 9.29 -7.82
CA ASP A 313 22.13 8.41 -8.69
C ASP A 313 20.91 7.86 -7.91
N PRO A 314 19.67 8.17 -8.31
CA PRO A 314 18.47 7.71 -7.60
C PRO A 314 18.41 6.17 -7.48
N GLN A 315 18.85 5.44 -8.51
CA GLN A 315 18.81 3.98 -8.53
C GLN A 315 19.82 3.36 -7.56
N SER A 316 20.92 4.07 -7.26
CA SER A 316 21.93 3.62 -6.29
C SER A 316 21.39 3.50 -4.84
N ARG A 317 20.19 4.02 -4.58
CA ARG A 317 19.54 4.04 -3.27
C ARG A 317 18.43 2.99 -3.12
N HIS A 318 18.21 2.17 -4.13
CA HIS A 318 17.29 1.05 -4.03
C HIS A 318 17.70 0.10 -2.89
N GLY A 319 16.76 -0.27 -2.02
CA GLY A 319 16.99 -1.08 -0.82
C GLY A 319 17.60 -0.32 0.37
N SER A 320 17.79 1.00 0.27
CA SER A 320 18.33 1.80 1.38
C SER A 320 17.26 2.08 2.45
N ASP A 321 17.68 2.44 3.66
CA ASP A 321 16.80 2.88 4.75
C ASP A 321 16.43 4.37 4.69
N ALA A 322 16.54 5.00 3.51
CA ALA A 322 16.06 6.36 3.32
C ALA A 322 14.54 6.42 3.52
N GLY A 323 14.08 7.37 4.34
CA GLY A 323 12.66 7.61 4.58
C GLY A 323 12.11 8.73 3.70
N VAL A 324 10.80 8.72 3.49
CA VAL A 324 10.04 9.77 2.82
C VAL A 324 9.03 10.36 3.80
N PHE A 325 9.14 11.65 4.08
CA PHE A 325 8.25 12.38 4.96
C PHE A 325 7.62 13.53 4.18
N ALA A 326 6.30 13.50 4.02
CA ALA A 326 5.57 14.49 3.21
C ALA A 326 4.43 15.12 4.00
N GLY A 327 4.35 16.45 3.98
CA GLY A 327 3.19 17.20 4.47
C GLY A 327 2.18 17.37 3.33
N VAL A 328 0.98 16.83 3.47
CA VAL A 328 -0.07 16.94 2.44
C VAL A 328 -1.39 17.28 3.11
N MET A 329 -1.93 18.44 2.75
CA MET A 329 -3.25 18.91 3.16
C MET A 329 -4.10 19.07 1.91
N TYR A 330 -5.35 18.61 1.99
CA TYR A 330 -6.30 18.49 0.89
C TYR A 330 -5.88 17.43 -0.16
N HIS A 331 -6.82 16.56 -0.49
CA HIS A 331 -6.64 15.40 -1.37
C HIS A 331 -7.95 15.11 -2.11
N ASP A 332 -8.49 16.17 -2.68
CA ASP A 332 -9.82 16.26 -3.25
C ASP A 332 -9.84 16.12 -4.78
N TRP A 333 -8.70 15.78 -5.39
CA TRP A 333 -8.61 15.47 -6.82
C TRP A 333 -9.61 14.38 -7.23
N SER A 334 -9.65 13.27 -6.49
CA SER A 334 -10.56 12.15 -6.78
C SER A 334 -12.01 12.42 -6.39
N THR A 335 -12.26 13.33 -5.43
CA THR A 335 -13.61 13.63 -4.92
C THR A 335 -14.33 14.70 -5.74
N ARG A 336 -13.60 15.42 -6.61
CA ARG A 336 -14.15 16.44 -7.52
C ARG A 336 -14.61 15.88 -8.87
N LEU A 337 -14.39 14.59 -9.15
CA LEU A 337 -14.90 13.93 -10.34
C LEU A 337 -16.41 13.71 -10.22
N THR A 338 -17.18 14.37 -11.09
CA THR A 338 -18.66 14.21 -11.14
C THR A 338 -19.07 12.94 -11.89
N ASP A 339 -18.28 12.57 -12.91
CA ASP A 339 -18.37 11.30 -13.63
C ASP A 339 -16.99 10.63 -13.61
N VAL A 340 -16.97 9.34 -13.24
CA VAL A 340 -15.75 8.52 -13.25
C VAL A 340 -15.79 7.61 -14.47
N PRO A 341 -14.90 7.80 -15.46
CA PRO A 341 -14.77 6.85 -16.55
C PRO A 341 -14.37 5.47 -16.02
N GLU A 342 -15.02 4.41 -16.52
CA GLU A 342 -14.76 3.03 -16.09
C GLU A 342 -13.27 2.64 -16.24
N GLU A 343 -12.61 3.20 -17.25
CA GLU A 343 -11.19 2.96 -17.55
C GLU A 343 -10.21 3.50 -16.48
N VAL A 344 -10.62 4.49 -15.68
CA VAL A 344 -9.77 5.08 -14.62
C VAL A 344 -10.23 4.73 -13.20
N ALA A 345 -11.42 4.12 -13.07
CA ALA A 345 -12.04 3.80 -11.79
C ALA A 345 -11.14 2.96 -10.87
N GLY A 346 -10.39 2.01 -11.43
CA GLY A 346 -9.44 1.17 -10.69
C GLY A 346 -8.24 1.92 -10.12
N TYR A 347 -7.89 3.08 -10.68
CA TYR A 347 -6.72 3.88 -10.27
C TYR A 347 -7.09 5.00 -9.30
N LEU A 348 -8.35 5.44 -9.24
CA LEU A 348 -8.77 6.56 -8.39
C LEU A 348 -8.52 6.34 -6.90
N GLY A 349 -8.64 5.10 -6.43
CA GLY A 349 -8.35 4.75 -5.04
C GLY A 349 -6.94 5.17 -4.66
N ASN A 350 -5.93 4.70 -5.39
CA ASN A 350 -4.54 5.03 -5.09
C ASN A 350 -4.15 6.44 -5.58
N GLY A 351 -4.76 6.90 -6.68
CA GLY A 351 -4.47 8.19 -7.30
C GLY A 351 -4.88 9.40 -6.45
N GLY A 352 -5.87 9.26 -5.56
CA GLY A 352 -6.36 10.37 -4.71
C GLY A 352 -6.03 10.28 -3.22
N LEU A 353 -5.38 9.22 -2.74
CA LEU A 353 -5.09 9.06 -1.31
C LEU A 353 -3.82 9.79 -0.88
N ALA A 354 -3.92 10.63 0.16
CA ALA A 354 -2.76 11.32 0.74
C ALA A 354 -1.69 10.36 1.28
N SER A 355 -2.09 9.20 1.80
CA SER A 355 -1.15 8.16 2.27
C SER A 355 -0.29 7.56 1.16
N VAL A 356 -0.74 7.62 -0.09
CA VAL A 356 -0.01 7.08 -1.25
C VAL A 356 1.10 8.03 -1.70
N VAL A 357 1.03 9.33 -1.35
CA VAL A 357 2.00 10.35 -1.79
C VAL A 357 3.44 9.97 -1.38
N SER A 358 3.68 9.74 -0.08
CA SER A 358 5.00 9.33 0.42
C SER A 358 5.38 7.91 -0.02
N GLY A 359 4.41 6.99 -0.03
CA GLY A 359 4.62 5.60 -0.45
C GLY A 359 5.00 5.45 -1.93
N ARG A 360 4.46 6.29 -2.82
CA ARG A 360 4.74 6.25 -4.25
C ARG A 360 6.16 6.73 -4.56
N VAL A 361 6.65 7.76 -3.87
CA VAL A 361 8.05 8.17 -3.96
C VAL A 361 8.98 7.06 -3.47
N ALA A 362 8.66 6.47 -2.31
CA ALA A 362 9.44 5.34 -1.78
C ALA A 362 9.44 4.15 -2.75
N TYR A 363 8.30 3.82 -3.35
CA TYR A 363 8.17 2.75 -4.34
C TYR A 363 8.97 3.04 -5.62
N ALA A 364 8.82 4.23 -6.21
CA ALA A 364 9.49 4.60 -7.45
C ALA A 364 11.02 4.65 -7.31
N LEU A 365 11.52 5.03 -6.14
CA LEU A 365 12.96 5.13 -5.85
C LEU A 365 13.52 3.86 -5.15
N GLY A 366 12.67 2.88 -4.85
CA GLY A 366 13.05 1.65 -4.15
C GLY A 366 13.53 1.87 -2.71
N LEU A 367 13.01 2.86 -1.99
CA LEU A 367 13.42 3.19 -0.62
C LEU A 367 12.67 2.31 0.41
N GLU A 368 13.40 1.74 1.36
CA GLU A 368 12.85 0.83 2.39
C GLU A 368 12.74 1.47 3.79
N GLY A 369 13.03 2.78 3.91
CA GLY A 369 12.80 3.54 5.13
C GLY A 369 11.33 3.87 5.38
N PRO A 370 11.01 4.59 6.47
CA PRO A 370 9.63 5.01 6.75
C PRO A 370 9.07 5.90 5.65
N ALA A 371 7.88 5.59 5.14
CA ALA A 371 7.10 6.46 4.26
C ALA A 371 5.89 6.99 5.03
N VAL A 372 5.91 8.29 5.36
CA VAL A 372 4.93 8.94 6.24
C VAL A 372 4.38 10.19 5.58
N THR A 373 3.05 10.25 5.50
CA THR A 373 2.33 11.49 5.16
C THR A 373 1.73 12.09 6.43
N VAL A 374 1.93 13.40 6.64
CA VAL A 374 1.44 14.15 7.80
C VAL A 374 0.47 15.24 7.35
N ASP A 375 -0.61 15.42 8.12
CA ASP A 375 -1.55 16.54 7.96
C ASP A 375 -1.74 17.22 9.32
N THR A 376 -1.11 18.36 9.48
CA THR A 376 -1.33 19.33 10.57
C THR A 376 -1.70 20.68 9.97
N ALA A 377 -2.46 20.68 8.88
CA ALA A 377 -2.80 21.84 8.09
C ALA A 377 -1.57 22.67 7.65
N CYS A 378 -1.55 23.98 7.94
CA CYS A 378 -0.52 24.90 7.47
C CYS A 378 0.91 24.60 7.96
N SER A 379 1.08 23.76 8.98
CA SER A 379 2.41 23.38 9.50
C SER A 379 2.88 22.00 9.04
N SER A 380 2.18 21.35 8.11
CA SER A 380 2.43 19.94 7.77
C SER A 380 3.82 19.63 7.23
N SER A 381 4.48 20.62 6.61
CA SER A 381 5.82 20.44 6.02
C SER A 381 6.97 20.70 7.00
N LEU A 382 6.69 21.21 8.20
CA LEU A 382 7.67 21.48 9.26
C LEU A 382 7.75 20.29 10.22
#